data_AF-A0A6G2VG51-F1
#
_entry.id   AF-A0A6G2VG51-F1
#
_cell.length_a   1.000
_cell.length_b   1.000
_cell.length_c   1.000
_cell.angle_alpha   90.00
_cell.angle_beta   90.00
_cell.angle_gamma   90.00
#
_symmetry.space_group_name_H-M   'P 1'
#
loop_
_entity.id
_entity.type
_entity.pdbx_description
1 polymer ?
#
loop_
_entity_poly.entity_id
_entity_poly.type
_entity_poly.pdbx_seq_one_letter_code
_entity_poly.pdbx_strand_id
1 'polypeptide(L)'
;MSHATTHEFSQYAEVLAALADPALAPPAPGPFEGPPGASVAWLRATVARFASGEPHRRRRALVEAELARLAPADVHRAASAPASGEGGLRTRVVSGLATALDLPEPERVAREVAVVADAYFGEDGGPEADRAVARLVDLLSPGPADEAGLEAVANRIGLLAQACAATAALAGSVEAAGDGAPTARVLRDDPPVRVV
;
A
#
# COMPACT_ATOMS: atom_id res chain seq x y z
N MET A 1 -19.48 8.66 28.66
CA MET A 1 -18.76 7.77 27.72
C MET A 1 -19.71 7.54 26.56
N SER A 2 -19.41 8.06 25.37
CA SER A 2 -20.29 7.89 24.21
C SER A 2 -20.09 6.47 23.68
N HIS A 3 -21.14 5.64 23.69
CA HIS A 3 -21.07 4.34 23.03
C HIS A 3 -20.96 4.58 21.52
N ALA A 4 -19.91 4.06 20.90
CA ALA A 4 -19.82 4.03 19.44
C ALA A 4 -21.01 3.20 18.94
N THR A 5 -21.82 3.79 18.07
CA THR A 5 -22.91 3.07 17.38
C THR A 5 -22.32 2.51 16.10
N THR A 6 -22.36 1.19 15.95
CA THR A 6 -21.92 0.49 14.74
C THR A 6 -23.12 0.22 13.85
N HIS A 7 -22.99 0.53 12.56
CA HIS A 7 -23.97 0.19 11.53
C HIS A 7 -23.37 -0.86 10.59
N GLU A 8 -24.12 -1.92 10.31
CA GLU A 8 -23.70 -3.00 9.41
C GLU A 8 -24.54 -2.95 8.12
N PHE A 9 -23.85 -3.00 6.97
CA PHE A 9 -24.46 -3.04 5.64
C PHE A 9 -24.03 -4.32 4.94
N SER A 10 -25.00 -5.08 4.43
CA SER A 10 -24.72 -6.35 3.72
C SER A 10 -25.31 -6.41 2.32
N GLN A 11 -26.26 -5.52 1.99
CA GLN A 11 -26.80 -5.42 0.64
C GLN A 11 -25.87 -4.58 -0.24
N TYR A 12 -25.62 -5.05 -1.46
CA TYR A 12 -24.72 -4.38 -2.41
C TYR A 12 -25.07 -2.89 -2.61
N ALA A 13 -26.37 -2.57 -2.77
CA ALA A 13 -26.82 -1.20 -2.95
C ALA A 13 -26.57 -0.32 -1.71
N GLU A 14 -26.75 -0.87 -0.51
CA GLU A 14 -26.50 -0.16 0.76
C GLU A 14 -25.01 0.08 0.96
N VAL A 15 -24.17 -0.91 0.66
CA VAL A 15 -22.71 -0.78 0.70
C VAL A 15 -22.24 0.31 -0.27
N LEU A 16 -22.75 0.32 -1.51
CA LEU A 16 -22.42 1.38 -2.46
C LEU A 16 -22.88 2.77 -1.99
N ALA A 17 -24.09 2.87 -1.44
CA ALA A 17 -24.59 4.13 -0.89
C ALA A 17 -23.71 4.62 0.26
N ALA A 18 -23.33 3.73 1.18
CA ALA A 18 -22.45 4.06 2.30
C ALA A 18 -21.04 4.49 1.82
N LEU A 19 -20.45 3.78 0.87
CA LEU A 19 -19.13 4.13 0.30
C LEU A 19 -19.13 5.46 -0.48
N ALA A 20 -20.30 5.90 -0.96
CA ALA A 20 -20.45 7.17 -1.67
C ALA A 20 -20.87 8.33 -0.76
N ASP A 21 -21.24 8.06 0.50
CA ASP A 21 -21.72 9.08 1.44
C ASP A 21 -20.55 9.93 1.96
N PRO A 22 -20.51 11.25 1.70
CA PRO A 22 -19.45 12.12 2.18
C PRO A 22 -19.41 12.27 3.71
N ALA A 23 -20.47 11.88 4.43
CA ALA A 23 -20.50 11.86 5.90
C ALA A 23 -19.77 10.64 6.49
N LEU A 24 -19.54 9.60 5.69
CA LEU A 24 -18.85 8.37 6.11
C LEU A 24 -17.38 8.41 5.67
N ALA A 25 -16.57 9.14 6.43
CA ALA A 25 -15.13 9.24 6.21
C ALA A 25 -14.35 8.18 7.01
N PRO A 26 -13.22 7.65 6.48
CA PRO A 26 -12.28 6.88 7.28
C PRO A 26 -11.82 7.69 8.50
N PRO A 27 -11.58 7.04 9.66
CA PRO A 27 -10.98 7.71 10.80
C PRO A 27 -9.67 8.41 10.40
N ALA A 28 -9.54 9.67 10.82
CA ALA A 28 -8.30 10.39 10.61
C ALA A 28 -7.16 9.66 11.35
N PRO A 29 -5.95 9.63 10.78
CA PRO A 29 -4.79 9.09 11.47
C PRO A 29 -4.50 9.95 12.69
N GLY A 30 -3.96 9.33 13.75
CA GLY A 30 -3.49 10.06 14.92
C GLY A 30 -2.40 11.09 14.55
N PRO A 31 -2.19 12.12 15.39
CA PRO A 31 -1.04 13.01 15.21
C PRO A 31 0.26 12.21 15.27
N PHE A 32 1.28 12.66 14.54
CA PHE A 32 2.64 12.14 14.67
C PHE A 32 3.51 13.17 15.37
N GLU A 33 4.51 12.69 16.10
CA GLU A 33 5.58 13.51 16.69
C GLU A 33 6.89 13.27 15.94
N GLY A 34 7.77 14.26 15.96
CA GLY A 34 9.10 14.17 15.36
C GLY A 34 9.19 14.64 13.90
N PRO A 35 10.34 14.42 13.26
CA PRO A 35 10.60 14.95 11.92
C PRO A 35 9.75 14.22 10.86
N PRO A 36 9.29 14.93 9.81
CA PRO A 36 8.70 14.31 8.63
C PRO A 36 9.62 13.23 8.05
N GLY A 37 9.03 12.12 7.63
CA GLY A 37 9.76 11.02 7.01
C GLY A 37 10.27 9.94 7.96
N ALA A 38 10.08 10.09 9.27
CA ALA A 38 10.78 9.25 10.25
C ALA A 38 9.92 8.18 10.94
N SER A 39 8.62 8.08 10.63
CA SER A 39 7.72 7.17 11.34
C SER A 39 6.54 6.65 10.51
N VAL A 40 5.97 5.53 10.95
CA VAL A 40 4.70 4.99 10.40
C VAL A 40 3.54 5.95 10.67
N ALA A 41 3.54 6.62 11.82
CA ALA A 41 2.55 7.65 12.14
C ALA A 41 2.59 8.81 11.12
N TRP A 42 3.79 9.31 10.79
CA TRP A 42 3.97 10.30 9.73
C TRP A 42 3.48 9.78 8.37
N LEU A 43 3.83 8.55 8.01
CA LEU A 43 3.41 7.94 6.75
C LEU A 43 1.87 7.90 6.65
N ARG A 44 1.20 7.42 7.69
CA ARG A 44 -0.28 7.36 7.76
C ARG A 44 -0.92 8.74 7.66
N ALA A 45 -0.34 9.75 8.32
CA ALA A 45 -0.80 11.13 8.23
C ALA A 45 -0.64 11.76 6.83
N THR A 46 0.23 11.21 5.98
CA THR A 46 0.67 11.82 4.72
C THR A 46 0.12 11.11 3.47
N VAL A 47 -0.34 9.87 3.58
CA VAL A 47 -0.90 9.10 2.45
C VAL A 47 -2.37 9.39 2.16
N ALA A 48 -2.82 9.09 0.95
CA ALA A 48 -4.22 9.22 0.55
C ALA A 48 -5.17 8.33 1.36
N ARG A 49 -4.75 7.09 1.70
CA ARG A 49 -5.60 6.07 2.35
C ARG A 49 -6.31 6.55 3.61
N PHE A 50 -5.65 7.38 4.41
CA PHE A 50 -6.17 7.89 5.68
C PHE A 50 -6.57 9.37 5.59
N ALA A 51 -6.67 9.92 4.38
CA ALA A 51 -7.09 11.30 4.15
C ALA A 51 -8.54 11.36 3.70
N SER A 52 -9.17 12.52 3.87
CA SER A 52 -10.48 12.84 3.31
C SER A 52 -10.47 14.24 2.67
N GLY A 53 -11.45 14.53 1.82
CA GLY A 53 -11.60 15.85 1.19
C GLY A 53 -10.45 16.21 0.24
N GLU A 54 -9.99 17.47 0.31
CA GLU A 54 -8.95 17.99 -0.58
C GLU A 54 -7.58 17.30 -0.43
N PRO A 55 -7.05 17.05 0.79
CA PRO A 55 -5.84 16.25 0.96
C PRO A 55 -5.92 14.88 0.29
N HIS A 56 -7.07 14.18 0.41
CA HIS A 56 -7.26 12.91 -0.27
C HIS A 56 -7.22 13.06 -1.79
N ARG A 57 -7.96 14.03 -2.35
CA ARG A 57 -7.97 14.26 -3.81
C ARG A 57 -6.56 14.51 -4.35
N ARG A 58 -5.79 15.39 -3.70
CA ARG A 58 -4.41 15.69 -4.09
C ARG A 58 -3.49 14.45 -4.01
N ARG A 59 -3.49 13.76 -2.86
CA ARG A 59 -2.62 12.59 -2.63
C ARG A 59 -3.00 11.41 -3.51
N ARG A 60 -4.30 11.21 -3.76
CA ARG A 60 -4.81 10.22 -4.71
C ARG A 60 -4.33 10.51 -6.13
N ALA A 61 -4.34 11.78 -6.56
CA ALA A 61 -3.83 12.16 -7.88
C ALA A 61 -2.34 11.81 -8.05
N LEU A 62 -1.52 11.90 -6.99
CA LEU A 62 -0.12 11.45 -7.03
C LEU A 62 -0.04 9.94 -7.30
N VAL A 63 -0.83 9.12 -6.57
CA VAL A 63 -0.85 7.67 -6.75
C VAL A 63 -1.38 7.28 -8.13
N GLU A 64 -2.46 7.92 -8.59
CA GLU A 64 -3.02 7.68 -9.93
C GLU A 64 -2.02 8.05 -11.04
N ALA A 65 -1.25 9.13 -10.87
CA ALA A 65 -0.19 9.50 -11.80
C ALA A 65 0.95 8.46 -11.87
N GLU A 66 1.30 7.81 -10.75
CA GLU A 66 2.25 6.70 -10.74
C GLU A 66 1.67 5.47 -11.47
N LEU A 67 0.44 5.09 -11.13
CA LEU A 67 -0.25 3.94 -11.73
C LEU A 67 -0.49 4.12 -13.25
N ALA A 68 -0.78 5.33 -13.70
CA ALA A 68 -1.00 5.63 -15.12
C ALA A 68 0.26 5.40 -15.99
N ARG A 69 1.45 5.36 -15.39
CA ARG A 69 2.69 5.04 -16.09
C ARG A 69 2.93 3.53 -16.23
N LEU A 70 2.21 2.71 -15.46
CA LEU A 70 2.38 1.27 -15.48
C LEU A 70 1.60 0.63 -16.63
N ALA A 71 2.30 -0.05 -17.51
CA ALA A 71 1.67 -1.01 -18.41
C ALA A 71 1.42 -2.32 -17.66
N PRO A 72 0.18 -2.86 -17.63
CA PRO A 72 -0.11 -4.13 -16.94
C PRO A 72 0.82 -5.28 -17.37
N ALA A 73 1.20 -5.32 -18.66
CA ALA A 73 2.12 -6.32 -19.19
C ALA A 73 3.53 -6.25 -18.56
N ASP A 74 4.03 -5.06 -18.23
CA ASP A 74 5.35 -4.91 -17.61
C ASP A 74 5.33 -5.33 -16.15
N VAL A 75 4.24 -5.04 -15.43
CA VAL A 75 4.02 -5.53 -14.06
C VAL A 75 3.93 -7.06 -14.04
N HIS A 76 3.20 -7.67 -14.98
CA HIS A 76 3.16 -9.12 -15.12
C HIS A 76 4.54 -9.71 -15.40
N ARG A 77 5.30 -9.12 -16.33
CA ARG A 77 6.66 -9.59 -16.67
C ARG A 77 7.59 -9.51 -15.45
N ALA A 78 7.55 -8.41 -14.71
CA ALA A 78 8.36 -8.21 -13.51
C ALA A 78 7.99 -9.21 -12.39
N ALA A 79 6.69 -9.50 -12.21
CA ALA A 79 6.22 -10.46 -11.21
C ALA A 79 6.57 -11.92 -11.57
N SER A 80 6.63 -12.26 -12.86
CA SER A 80 7.00 -13.59 -13.36
C SER A 80 8.50 -13.81 -13.50
N ALA A 81 9.33 -12.79 -13.28
CA ALA A 81 10.78 -12.92 -13.34
C ALA A 81 11.27 -13.89 -12.25
N PRO A 82 12.28 -14.75 -12.53
CA PRO A 82 12.84 -15.65 -11.52
C PRO A 82 13.32 -14.84 -10.31
N ALA A 83 12.84 -15.21 -9.11
CA ALA A 83 13.27 -14.55 -7.90
C ALA A 83 14.79 -14.66 -7.76
N SER A 84 15.49 -13.52 -7.74
CA SER A 84 16.95 -13.49 -7.71
C SER A 84 17.52 -13.66 -6.28
N GLY A 85 16.74 -14.20 -5.34
CA GLY A 85 17.17 -14.40 -3.96
C GLY A 85 16.14 -15.10 -3.06
N GLU A 86 16.53 -15.33 -1.81
CA GLU A 86 15.69 -15.89 -0.74
C GLU A 86 14.70 -14.83 -0.25
N GLY A 87 13.57 -14.70 -0.95
CA GLY A 87 12.50 -13.78 -0.57
C GLY A 87 11.13 -14.41 -0.74
N GLY A 88 10.25 -14.22 0.24
CA GLY A 88 8.85 -14.65 0.15
C GLY A 88 8.07 -13.90 -0.93
N LEU A 89 6.84 -14.35 -1.21
CA LEU A 89 5.96 -13.73 -2.21
C LEU A 89 5.77 -12.22 -2.02
N ARG A 90 5.68 -11.76 -0.76
CA ARG A 90 5.59 -10.33 -0.40
C ARG A 90 6.74 -9.51 -1.00
N THR A 91 7.98 -9.93 -0.75
CA THR A 91 9.16 -9.23 -1.28
C THR A 91 9.27 -9.34 -2.79
N ARG A 92 8.89 -10.46 -3.40
CA ARG A 92 8.91 -10.63 -4.86
C ARG A 92 7.95 -9.66 -5.54
N VAL A 93 6.71 -9.60 -5.07
CA VAL A 93 5.67 -8.73 -5.63
C VAL A 93 6.02 -7.26 -5.47
N VAL A 94 6.50 -6.86 -4.29
CA VAL A 94 6.91 -5.46 -4.07
C VAL A 94 8.12 -5.11 -4.91
N SER A 95 9.11 -6.00 -5.05
CA SER A 95 10.28 -5.76 -5.92
C SER A 95 9.84 -5.60 -7.39
N GLY A 96 8.94 -6.46 -7.87
CA GLY A 96 8.40 -6.33 -9.23
C GLY A 96 7.67 -5.01 -9.47
N LEU A 97 6.86 -4.55 -8.51
CA LEU A 97 6.19 -3.25 -8.58
C LEU A 97 7.18 -2.08 -8.48
N ALA A 98 8.18 -2.17 -7.62
CA ALA A 98 9.23 -1.16 -7.49
C ALA A 98 10.06 -1.03 -8.78
N THR A 99 10.40 -2.15 -9.44
CA THR A 99 11.04 -2.17 -10.75
C THR A 99 10.16 -1.52 -11.82
N ALA A 100 8.86 -1.86 -11.86
CA ALA A 100 7.94 -1.28 -12.83
C ALA A 100 7.72 0.24 -12.63
N LEU A 101 7.93 0.73 -11.41
CA LEU A 101 7.89 2.14 -11.04
C LEU A 101 9.24 2.85 -11.20
N ASP A 102 10.28 2.17 -11.69
CA ASP A 102 11.65 2.67 -11.85
C ASP A 102 12.26 3.19 -10.52
N LEU A 103 11.99 2.49 -9.42
CA LEU A 103 12.52 2.84 -8.11
C LEU A 103 13.96 2.32 -7.92
N PRO A 104 14.81 3.07 -7.18
CA PRO A 104 16.16 2.63 -6.89
C PRO A 104 16.16 1.41 -5.96
N GLU A 105 17.09 0.50 -6.20
CA GLU A 105 17.29 -0.73 -5.41
C GLU A 105 15.97 -1.49 -5.09
N PRO A 106 15.22 -1.98 -6.10
CA PRO A 106 13.90 -2.60 -5.91
C PRO A 106 13.84 -3.69 -4.84
N GLU A 107 14.87 -4.52 -4.73
CA GLU A 107 14.97 -5.58 -3.72
C GLU A 107 15.12 -5.01 -2.31
N ARG A 108 15.84 -3.90 -2.15
CA ARG A 108 15.98 -3.20 -0.88
C ARG A 108 14.67 -2.53 -0.49
N VAL A 109 14.04 -1.82 -1.43
CA VAL A 109 12.69 -1.25 -1.26
C VAL A 109 11.72 -2.33 -0.78
N ALA A 110 11.74 -3.49 -1.41
CA ALA A 110 10.84 -4.59 -1.06
C ALA A 110 11.01 -5.11 0.38
N ARG A 111 12.25 -5.21 0.85
CA ARG A 111 12.54 -5.63 2.23
C ARG A 111 12.02 -4.62 3.25
N GLU A 112 12.27 -3.34 3.02
CA GLU A 112 11.82 -2.28 3.93
C GLU A 112 10.29 -2.14 3.94
N VAL A 113 9.66 -2.21 2.76
CA VAL A 113 8.19 -2.17 2.64
C VAL A 113 7.54 -3.36 3.33
N ALA A 114 8.14 -4.55 3.29
CA ALA A 114 7.59 -5.70 4.01
C ALA A 114 7.49 -5.46 5.52
N VAL A 115 8.50 -4.80 6.11
CA VAL A 115 8.50 -4.39 7.53
C VAL A 115 7.42 -3.33 7.78
N VAL A 116 7.33 -2.32 6.93
CA VAL A 116 6.35 -1.22 7.09
C VAL A 116 4.91 -1.72 6.91
N ALA A 117 4.66 -2.65 5.97
CA ALA A 117 3.31 -3.06 5.60
C ALA A 117 2.52 -3.71 6.75
N ASP A 118 3.20 -4.43 7.66
CA ASP A 118 2.54 -5.02 8.84
C ASP A 118 2.08 -3.92 9.80
N ALA A 119 2.94 -2.92 10.02
CA ALA A 119 2.63 -1.74 10.81
C ALA A 119 1.65 -0.79 10.10
N TYR A 120 1.54 -0.83 8.76
CA TYR A 120 0.76 0.15 8.01
C TYR A 120 -0.75 0.00 8.27
N PHE A 121 -1.24 -1.23 8.35
CA PHE A 121 -2.66 -1.55 8.56
C PHE A 121 -3.05 -1.86 10.02
N GLY A 122 -2.08 -2.17 10.89
CA GLY A 122 -2.32 -2.67 12.25
C GLY A 122 -2.02 -1.68 13.36
N GLU A 123 -1.54 -2.18 14.50
CA GLU A 123 -0.99 -1.35 15.58
C GLU A 123 0.38 -0.77 15.18
N ASP A 124 0.91 0.15 15.98
CA ASP A 124 2.25 0.68 15.73
C ASP A 124 3.28 -0.44 15.80
N GLY A 125 3.92 -0.76 14.65
CA GLY A 125 4.91 -1.83 14.50
C GLY A 125 6.25 -1.56 15.20
N GLY A 126 6.27 -0.62 16.15
CA GLY A 126 7.41 -0.25 16.96
C GLY A 126 8.54 0.46 16.20
N PRO A 127 9.67 0.70 16.88
CA PRO A 127 10.77 1.51 16.36
C PRO A 127 11.40 0.98 15.08
N GLU A 128 11.27 -0.32 14.78
CA GLU A 128 11.84 -0.87 13.56
C GLU A 128 11.02 -0.51 12.32
N ALA A 129 9.70 -0.47 12.43
CA ALA A 129 8.85 0.00 11.34
C ALA A 129 9.11 1.49 11.04
N ASP A 130 9.32 2.30 12.07
CA ASP A 130 9.69 3.71 11.92
C ASP A 130 11.03 3.89 11.22
N ARG A 131 12.05 3.11 11.61
CA ARG A 131 13.35 3.12 10.93
C ARG A 131 13.23 2.65 9.48
N ALA A 132 12.38 1.67 9.19
CA ALA A 132 12.13 1.22 7.83
C ALA A 132 11.50 2.33 6.97
N VAL A 133 10.57 3.12 7.53
CA VAL A 133 10.04 4.33 6.85
C VAL A 133 11.17 5.34 6.58
N ALA A 134 12.01 5.65 7.57
CA ALA A 134 13.12 6.57 7.39
C ALA A 134 14.08 6.11 6.29
N ARG A 135 14.46 4.82 6.27
CA ARG A 135 15.33 4.24 5.25
C ARG A 135 14.69 4.29 3.86
N LEU A 136 13.37 4.11 3.75
CA LEU A 136 12.64 4.24 2.48
C LEU A 136 12.61 5.69 2.00
N VAL A 137 12.41 6.66 2.89
CA VAL A 137 12.42 8.08 2.53
C VAL A 137 13.79 8.49 2.01
N ASP A 138 14.86 8.13 2.72
CA ASP A 138 16.24 8.41 2.30
C ASP A 138 16.57 7.78 0.94
N LEU A 139 16.07 6.57 0.68
CA LEU A 139 16.31 5.85 -0.57
C LEU A 139 15.54 6.46 -1.75
N LEU A 140 14.29 6.86 -1.53
CA LEU A 140 13.40 7.35 -2.60
C LEU A 140 13.51 8.85 -2.85
N SER A 141 14.13 9.58 -1.94
CA SER A 141 14.40 11.02 -2.08
C SER A 141 15.76 11.35 -1.47
N PRO A 142 16.86 11.04 -2.18
CA PRO A 142 18.19 11.33 -1.68
C PRO A 142 18.42 12.85 -1.60
N GLY A 143 18.65 13.35 -0.39
CA GLY A 143 18.91 14.76 -0.12
C GLY A 143 17.70 15.54 0.41
N PRO A 144 17.82 16.86 0.58
CA PRO A 144 16.76 17.68 1.15
C PRO A 144 15.52 17.67 0.25
N ALA A 145 14.40 17.21 0.78
CA ALA A 145 13.09 17.28 0.15
C ALA A 145 12.24 18.37 0.81
N ASP A 146 11.47 19.09 0.01
CA ASP A 146 10.41 19.93 0.52
C ASP A 146 9.20 19.07 0.92
N GLU A 147 8.17 19.72 1.47
CA GLU A 147 6.96 19.04 1.94
C GLU A 147 6.24 18.29 0.81
N ALA A 148 6.23 18.86 -0.41
CA ALA A 148 5.61 18.24 -1.58
C ALA A 148 6.37 16.98 -2.03
N GLY A 149 7.70 17.02 -2.04
CA GLY A 149 8.56 15.88 -2.33
C GLY A 149 8.36 14.74 -1.32
N LEU A 150 8.32 15.07 -0.03
CA LEU A 150 8.04 14.11 1.03
C LEU A 150 6.62 13.52 0.93
N GLU A 151 5.62 14.32 0.55
CA GLU A 151 4.25 13.83 0.30
C GLU A 151 4.20 12.86 -0.88
N ALA A 152 4.92 13.13 -1.96
CA ALA A 152 5.04 12.22 -3.09
C ALA A 152 5.70 10.89 -2.71
N VAL A 153 6.79 10.94 -1.94
CA VAL A 153 7.48 9.75 -1.42
C VAL A 153 6.57 8.93 -0.51
N ALA A 154 5.86 9.58 0.43
CA ALA A 154 4.92 8.91 1.32
C ALA A 154 3.85 8.14 0.53
N ASN A 155 3.29 8.74 -0.52
CA ASN A 155 2.27 8.10 -1.34
C ASN A 155 2.81 6.94 -2.19
N ARG A 156 4.08 6.97 -2.62
CA ARG A 156 4.75 5.80 -3.21
C ARG A 156 4.93 4.67 -2.21
N ILE A 157 5.42 4.98 -1.00
CA ILE A 157 5.56 3.98 0.08
C ILE A 157 4.19 3.38 0.42
N GLY A 158 3.15 4.21 0.55
CA GLY A 158 1.78 3.78 0.80
C GLY A 158 1.19 2.90 -0.33
N LEU A 159 1.52 3.17 -1.59
CA LEU A 159 1.15 2.31 -2.72
C LEU A 159 1.80 0.92 -2.59
N LEU A 160 3.11 0.87 -2.33
CA LEU A 160 3.84 -0.40 -2.17
C LEU A 160 3.37 -1.20 -0.95
N ALA A 161 3.15 -0.53 0.19
CA ALA A 161 2.64 -1.17 1.41
C ALA A 161 1.25 -1.78 1.20
N GLN A 162 0.36 -1.08 0.50
CA GLN A 162 -0.98 -1.60 0.16
C GLN A 162 -0.95 -2.78 -0.80
N ALA A 163 -0.01 -2.80 -1.74
CA ALA A 163 0.17 -3.92 -2.65
C ALA A 163 0.79 -5.16 -1.96
N CYS A 164 1.59 -4.97 -0.92
CA CYS A 164 2.45 -6.00 -0.34
C CYS A 164 1.73 -7.30 0.04
N ALA A 165 0.77 -7.24 0.98
CA ALA A 165 0.10 -8.44 1.48
C ALA A 165 -0.98 -8.94 0.52
N ALA A 166 -1.84 -8.05 0.02
CA ALA A 166 -2.98 -8.41 -0.82
C ALA A 166 -2.53 -9.06 -2.14
N THR A 167 -1.53 -8.48 -2.81
CA THR A 167 -1.06 -9.01 -4.09
C THR A 167 -0.22 -10.28 -3.90
N ALA A 168 0.51 -10.42 -2.79
CA ALA A 168 1.21 -11.67 -2.46
C ALA A 168 0.23 -12.81 -2.17
N ALA A 169 -0.86 -12.54 -1.45
CA ALA A 169 -1.91 -13.52 -1.22
C ALA A 169 -2.57 -13.96 -2.53
N LEU A 170 -2.92 -13.01 -3.40
CA LEU A 170 -3.46 -13.32 -4.73
C LEU A 170 -2.49 -14.15 -5.57
N ALA A 171 -1.20 -13.80 -5.59
CA ALA A 171 -0.18 -14.55 -6.31
C ALA A 171 -0.07 -15.99 -5.78
N GLY A 172 -0.07 -16.18 -4.46
CA GLY A 172 -0.08 -17.51 -3.85
C GLY A 172 -1.31 -18.34 -4.21
N SER A 173 -2.51 -17.73 -4.21
CA SER A 173 -3.74 -18.42 -4.63
C SER A 173 -3.72 -18.79 -6.11
N VAL A 174 -3.12 -17.95 -6.98
CA VAL A 174 -2.95 -18.27 -8.40
C VAL A 174 -1.96 -19.43 -8.60
N GLU A 175 -0.81 -19.40 -7.91
CA GLU A 175 0.17 -20.51 -7.94
C GLU A 175 -0.47 -21.82 -7.45
N ALA A 176 -1.28 -21.77 -6.38
CA ALA A 176 -1.98 -22.94 -5.84
C ALA A 176 -3.10 -23.47 -6.75
N ALA A 177 -3.74 -22.61 -7.54
CA ALA A 177 -4.78 -22.99 -8.52
C ALA A 177 -4.20 -23.70 -9.76
N GLY A 178 -2.88 -23.65 -9.95
CA GLY A 178 -2.15 -24.33 -11.03
C GLY A 178 -1.89 -23.46 -12.27
N ASP A 179 -0.95 -23.92 -13.09
CA ASP A 179 -0.50 -23.20 -14.29
C ASP A 179 -1.67 -22.86 -15.23
N GLY A 180 -1.77 -21.58 -15.60
CA GLY A 180 -2.79 -21.06 -16.51
C GLY A 180 -4.13 -20.74 -15.84
N ALA A 181 -4.26 -20.84 -14.52
CA ALA A 181 -5.45 -20.38 -13.79
C ALA A 181 -5.69 -18.87 -14.06
N PRO A 182 -6.85 -18.47 -14.59
CA PRO A 182 -7.13 -17.06 -14.84
C PRO A 182 -7.20 -16.28 -13.53
N THR A 183 -6.37 -15.24 -13.37
CA THR A 183 -6.35 -14.39 -12.17
C THR A 183 -7.75 -13.84 -11.83
N ALA A 184 -8.54 -13.49 -12.84
CA ALA A 184 -9.92 -13.00 -12.66
C ALA A 184 -10.86 -14.04 -12.04
N ARG A 185 -10.63 -15.34 -12.28
CA ARG A 185 -11.37 -16.42 -11.63
C ARG A 185 -10.95 -16.55 -10.17
N VAL A 186 -9.63 -16.60 -9.91
CA VAL A 186 -9.10 -16.71 -8.54
C VAL A 186 -9.57 -15.53 -7.70
N LEU A 187 -9.53 -14.31 -8.23
CA LEU A 187 -10.02 -13.10 -7.54
C LEU A 187 -11.51 -13.18 -7.17
N ARG A 188 -12.34 -13.85 -7.99
CA ARG A 188 -13.76 -14.03 -7.71
C ARG A 188 -14.00 -15.10 -6.64
N ASP A 189 -13.25 -16.20 -6.72
CA ASP A 189 -13.51 -17.41 -5.92
C ASP A 189 -12.78 -17.38 -4.55
N ASP A 190 -11.59 -16.78 -4.47
CA ASP A 190 -10.75 -16.61 -3.26
C ASP A 190 -10.08 -15.22 -3.27
N PRO A 191 -10.84 -14.13 -3.01
CA PRO A 191 -10.29 -12.79 -2.99
C PRO A 191 -9.24 -12.64 -1.85
N PRO A 192 -8.14 -11.91 -2.10
CA PRO A 192 -7.07 -11.74 -1.11
C PRO A 192 -7.50 -10.89 0.09
N VAL A 193 -8.57 -10.11 -0.06
CA VAL A 193 -9.21 -9.36 1.03
C VAL A 193 -10.47 -10.11 1.41
N ARG A 194 -10.46 -10.71 2.59
CA ARG A 194 -11.60 -11.45 3.13
C ARG A 194 -12.44 -10.52 3.98
N VAL A 195 -13.75 -10.67 3.88
CA VAL A 195 -14.69 -10.11 4.86
C VAL A 195 -14.55 -10.98 6.11
N VAL A 196 -14.07 -10.39 7.20
CA VAL A 196 -14.10 -11.01 8.55
C VAL A 196 -15.46 -10.80 9.19
#